data_AF-A0A2S7U315-F1
#
_entry.id   AF-A0A2S7U315-F1
#
_cell.length_a   1.000
_cell.length_b   1.000
_cell.length_c   1.000
_cell.angle_alpha   90.00
_cell.angle_beta   90.00
_cell.angle_gamma   90.00
#
_symmetry.space_group_name_H-M   'P 1'
#
loop_
_entity.id
_entity.type
_entity.pdbx_description
1 polymer ?
#
loop_
_entity_poly.entity_id
_entity_poly.type
_entity_poly.pdbx_seq_one_letter_code
_entity_poly.pdbx_strand_id
1 'polypeptide(L)'
;MNVEIDKFHLLTLVGDDAEAVGVVLEEFGESGLALVDLMAAARSQGDTEEFRAVTHQLKGAGGMFGMLTLHVVCEQLESTKLVDVTEGKEAELRRVFMKSHQLVTDLVLG
;
A
#
# COMPACT_ATOMS: atom_id res chain seq x y z
N MET A 1 -12.76 -7.34 -4.80
CA MET A 1 -12.43 -7.11 -3.38
C MET A 1 -12.82 -5.68 -3.02
N ASN A 2 -13.57 -5.50 -1.94
CA ASN A 2 -13.79 -4.18 -1.34
C ASN A 2 -12.56 -3.80 -0.52
N VAL A 3 -12.23 -2.52 -0.46
CA VAL A 3 -11.11 -2.02 0.33
C VAL A 3 -11.62 -1.60 1.71
N GLU A 4 -10.89 -2.01 2.74
CA GLU A 4 -11.17 -1.76 4.15
C GLU A 4 -10.07 -0.86 4.74
N ILE A 5 -10.51 0.16 5.47
CA ILE A 5 -9.68 1.14 6.17
C ILE A 5 -10.04 1.11 7.65
N ASP A 6 -9.04 1.02 8.53
CA ASP A 6 -9.21 1.27 9.96
C ASP A 6 -9.34 2.78 10.19
N LYS A 7 -10.59 3.25 10.17
CA LYS A 7 -10.91 4.66 10.38
C LYS A 7 -10.53 5.15 11.78
N PHE A 8 -10.59 4.29 12.79
CA PHE A 8 -10.25 4.70 14.16
C PHE A 8 -8.76 4.98 14.27
N HIS A 9 -7.93 4.08 13.73
CA HIS A 9 -6.48 4.27 13.64
C HIS A 9 -6.13 5.52 12.83
N LEU A 10 -6.74 5.68 11.65
CA LEU A 10 -6.52 6.85 10.79
C LEU A 10 -6.87 8.17 11.49
N LEU A 11 -8.04 8.26 12.13
CA LEU A 11 -8.45 9.47 12.85
C LEU A 11 -7.56 9.76 14.06
N THR A 12 -7.04 8.72 14.72
CA THR A 12 -6.05 8.88 15.80
C THR A 12 -4.73 9.44 15.28
N LEU A 13 -4.30 9.02 14.08
CA LEU A 13 -3.11 9.56 13.41
C LEU A 13 -3.31 11.03 12.99
N VAL A 14 -4.48 11.35 12.43
CA VAL A 14 -4.85 12.71 12.00
C VAL A 14 -4.87 13.68 13.18
N GLY A 15 -5.47 13.27 14.31
CA GLY A 15 -5.61 14.14 15.47
C GLY A 15 -6.29 15.45 15.10
N ASP A 16 -5.64 16.57 15.44
CA ASP A 16 -6.13 17.93 15.17
C ASP A 16 -5.49 18.57 13.92
N ASP A 17 -4.63 17.85 13.18
CA ASP A 17 -3.84 18.40 12.06
C ASP A 17 -4.00 17.58 10.77
N ALA A 18 -5.21 17.66 10.20
CA ALA A 18 -5.55 17.01 8.94
C ALA A 18 -4.74 17.54 7.75
N GLU A 19 -4.30 18.79 7.77
CA GLU A 19 -3.48 19.38 6.71
C GLU A 19 -2.09 18.73 6.67
N ALA A 20 -1.41 18.61 7.82
CA ALA A 20 -0.12 17.95 7.89
C ALA A 20 -0.21 16.47 7.45
N VAL A 21 -1.24 15.75 7.88
CA VAL A 21 -1.45 14.36 7.43
C VAL A 21 -1.78 14.28 5.95
N GLY A 22 -2.51 15.26 5.41
CA GLY A 22 -2.76 15.40 3.97
C GLY A 22 -1.48 15.45 3.14
N VAL A 23 -0.51 16.26 3.55
CA VAL A 23 0.80 16.36 2.85
C VAL A 23 1.54 15.02 2.86
N VAL A 24 1.56 14.33 4.00
CA VAL A 24 2.22 13.02 4.09
C VAL A 24 1.47 11.97 3.26
N LEU A 25 0.13 12.06 3.16
CA LEU A 25 -0.67 11.19 2.31
C LEU A 25 -0.41 11.42 0.82
N GLU A 26 -0.22 12.66 0.39
CA GLU A 26 0.17 12.98 -0.99
C GLU A 26 1.54 12.38 -1.32
N GLU A 27 2.54 12.57 -0.45
CA GLU A 27 3.87 11.97 -0.59
C GLU A 27 3.81 10.43 -0.61
N PHE A 28 2.95 9.84 0.22
CA PHE A 28 2.71 8.40 0.22
C PHE A 28 2.05 7.91 -1.08
N GLY A 29 1.18 8.71 -1.70
CA GLY A 29 0.58 8.38 -2.99
C GLY A 29 1.64 8.23 -4.08
N GLU A 30 2.57 9.18 -4.16
CA GLU A 30 3.67 9.17 -5.14
C GLU A 30 4.68 8.04 -4.85
N SER A 31 5.20 8.00 -3.63
CA SER A 31 6.22 7.02 -3.23
C SER A 31 5.67 5.59 -3.21
N GLY A 32 4.43 5.40 -2.76
CA GLY A 32 3.76 4.10 -2.74
C GLY A 32 3.52 3.54 -4.14
N LEU A 33 3.17 4.38 -5.12
CA LEU A 33 3.03 3.93 -6.50
C LEU A 33 4.39 3.51 -7.09
N ALA A 34 5.45 4.26 -6.78
CA ALA A 34 6.81 3.89 -7.16
C ALA A 34 7.23 2.55 -6.55
N LEU A 35 6.87 2.27 -5.30
CA LEU A 35 7.08 0.95 -4.68
C LEU A 35 6.31 -0.17 -5.41
N VAL A 36 5.06 0.07 -5.83
CA VAL A 36 4.31 -0.90 -6.63
C VAL A 36 5.00 -1.19 -7.97
N ASP A 37 5.56 -0.16 -8.63
CA ASP A 37 6.32 -0.31 -9.88
C ASP A 37 7.62 -1.08 -9.66
N LEU A 38 8.37 -0.77 -8.60
CA LEU A 38 9.60 -1.47 -8.21
C LEU A 38 9.34 -2.94 -7.89
N MET A 39 8.24 -3.24 -7.20
CA MET A 39 7.83 -4.61 -6.90
C MET A 39 7.64 -5.43 -8.19
N ALA A 40 6.95 -4.86 -9.18
CA ALA A 40 6.70 -5.52 -10.47
C ALA A 40 7.99 -5.71 -11.27
N ALA A 41 8.92 -4.74 -11.20
CA ALA A 41 10.24 -4.85 -11.81
C ALA A 41 11.06 -5.97 -11.16
N ALA A 42 11.09 -6.05 -9.82
CA ALA A 42 11.79 -7.10 -9.08
C ALA A 42 11.24 -8.49 -9.42
N ARG A 43 9.90 -8.65 -9.52
CA ARG A 43 9.30 -9.91 -9.98
C ARG A 43 9.78 -10.29 -11.38
N SER A 44 9.73 -9.34 -12.32
CA SER A 44 10.11 -9.57 -13.71
C SER A 44 11.58 -9.97 -13.86
N GLN A 45 12.44 -9.51 -12.93
CA GLN A 45 13.86 -9.86 -12.87
C GLN A 45 14.14 -11.16 -12.10
N GLY A 46 13.13 -11.72 -11.43
CA GLY A 46 13.31 -12.89 -10.55
C GLY A 46 14.01 -12.55 -9.23
N ASP A 47 14.11 -11.27 -8.87
CA ASP A 47 14.77 -10.81 -7.64
C ASP A 47 13.84 -10.97 -6.44
N THR A 48 14.01 -12.08 -5.73
CA THR A 48 13.17 -12.43 -4.57
C THR A 48 13.46 -11.56 -3.35
N GLU A 49 14.70 -11.10 -3.19
CA GLU A 49 15.10 -10.28 -2.04
C GLU A 49 14.51 -8.88 -2.17
N GLU A 50 14.70 -8.25 -3.33
CA GLU A 50 14.14 -6.93 -3.62
C GLU A 50 12.61 -6.95 -3.60
N PHE A 51 11.99 -7.97 -4.21
CA PHE A 51 10.54 -8.12 -4.20
C PHE A 51 9.98 -8.13 -2.77
N ARG A 52 10.62 -8.89 -1.86
CA ARG A 52 10.19 -8.97 -0.46
C ARG A 52 10.43 -7.67 0.27
N ALA A 53 11.60 -7.05 0.08
CA ALA A 53 11.93 -5.77 0.71
C ALA A 53 10.93 -4.67 0.34
N VAL A 54 10.62 -4.52 -0.95
CA VAL A 54 9.67 -3.51 -1.45
C VAL A 54 8.25 -3.82 -0.99
N THR A 55 7.83 -5.09 -1.01
CA THR A 55 6.51 -5.50 -0.49
C THR A 55 6.38 -5.22 1.01
N HIS A 56 7.44 -5.46 1.78
CA HIS A 56 7.49 -5.18 3.20
C HIS A 56 7.40 -3.67 3.50
N GLN A 57 8.11 -2.85 2.74
CA GLN A 57 8.03 -1.38 2.84
C GLN A 57 6.62 -0.88 2.56
N LEU A 58 6.00 -1.35 1.47
CA LEU A 58 4.63 -0.98 1.12
C LEU A 58 3.61 -1.43 2.17
N LYS A 59 3.80 -2.63 2.76
CA LYS A 59 2.99 -3.14 3.87
C LYS A 59 3.04 -2.22 5.09
N GLY A 60 4.26 -1.82 5.47
CA GLY A 60 4.50 -0.92 6.61
C GLY A 60 3.85 0.44 6.38
N ALA A 61 4.09 1.04 5.21
CA ALA A 61 3.56 2.34 4.87
C ALA A 61 2.03 2.36 4.79
N GLY A 62 1.41 1.36 4.15
CA GLY A 62 -0.04 1.20 4.15
C GLY A 62 -0.63 0.96 5.55
N GLY A 63 0.09 0.22 6.40
CA GLY A 63 -0.29 0.00 7.80
C GLY A 63 -0.33 1.28 8.63
N MET A 64 0.57 2.23 8.38
CA MET A 64 0.57 3.53 9.09
C MET A 64 -0.74 4.29 8.89
N PHE A 65 -1.34 4.21 7.70
CA PHE A 65 -2.60 4.89 7.37
C PHE A 65 -3.85 4.04 7.58
N GLY A 66 -3.72 2.88 8.25
CA GLY A 66 -4.85 1.99 8.51
C GLY A 66 -5.40 1.31 7.26
N MET A 67 -4.63 1.17 6.17
CA MET A 67 -5.08 0.53 4.93
C MET A 67 -5.07 -1.01 5.06
N LEU A 68 -6.05 -1.55 5.78
CA LEU A 68 -6.11 -2.97 6.17
C LEU A 68 -6.03 -3.93 4.98
N THR A 69 -6.81 -3.68 3.93
CA THR A 69 -6.78 -4.55 2.74
C THR A 69 -5.43 -4.51 2.04
N LEU A 70 -4.79 -3.34 1.96
CA LEU A 70 -3.44 -3.22 1.39
C LEU A 70 -2.43 -4.00 2.22
N HIS A 71 -2.50 -3.88 3.55
CA HIS A 71 -1.63 -4.62 4.47
C HIS A 71 -1.73 -6.13 4.26
N VAL A 72 -2.95 -6.67 4.19
CA VAL A 72 -3.20 -8.10 3.98
C VAL A 72 -2.67 -8.57 2.62
N VAL A 73 -2.89 -7.79 1.55
CA VAL A 73 -2.38 -8.15 0.22
C VAL A 73 -0.85 -8.17 0.20
N CYS A 74 -0.20 -7.18 0.80
CA CYS A 74 1.26 -7.16 0.89
C CYS A 74 1.79 -8.33 1.74
N GLU A 75 1.15 -8.66 2.85
CA GLU A 75 1.52 -9.81 3.69
C GLU A 75 1.42 -11.14 2.92
N GLN A 76 0.35 -11.31 2.13
CA GLN A 76 0.18 -12.47 1.27
C GLN A 76 1.27 -12.55 0.18
N LEU A 77 1.60 -11.42 -0.44
CA LEU A 77 2.65 -11.35 -1.46
C LEU A 77 4.04 -11.65 -0.88
N GLU A 78 4.38 -11.06 0.27
CA GLU A 78 5.65 -11.26 0.97
C GLU A 78 5.86 -12.74 1.34
N SER A 79 4.78 -13.42 1.72
CA SER A 79 4.75 -14.84 2.08
C SER A 79 4.70 -15.79 0.88
N THR A 80 4.31 -15.30 -0.30
CA THR A 80 4.21 -16.09 -1.53
C THR A 80 5.60 -16.28 -2.15
N LYS A 81 5.89 -17.46 -2.72
CA LYS A 81 7.12 -17.65 -3.50
C LYS A 81 7.01 -16.85 -4.79
N LEU A 82 8.09 -16.17 -5.20
CA LEU A 82 8.07 -15.28 -6.36
C LEU A 82 7.53 -15.95 -7.65
N VAL A 83 7.85 -17.24 -7.85
CA VAL A 83 7.36 -18.05 -8.99
C VAL A 83 5.83 -18.20 -9.03
N ASP A 84 5.16 -18.06 -7.88
CA ASP A 84 3.70 -18.14 -7.73
C ASP A 84 3.03 -16.75 -7.73
N VAL A 85 3.82 -15.68 -7.93
CA VAL A 85 3.31 -14.32 -8.11
C VAL A 85 3.02 -14.08 -9.59
N THR A 86 1.75 -13.86 -9.90
CA THR A 86 1.28 -13.60 -11.27
C THR A 86 1.09 -12.12 -11.49
N GLU A 87 1.15 -11.67 -12.75
CA GLU A 87 0.78 -10.30 -13.15
C GLU A 87 -0.61 -9.89 -12.64
N GLY A 88 -1.53 -10.86 -12.52
CA GLY A 88 -2.85 -10.65 -11.93
C GLY A 88 -2.80 -10.20 -10.48
N LYS A 89 -1.88 -10.75 -9.67
CA LYS A 89 -1.67 -10.32 -8.28
C LYS A 89 -1.03 -8.93 -8.19
N GLU A 90 -0.15 -8.57 -9.14
CA GLU A 90 0.44 -7.23 -9.22
C GLU A 90 -0.62 -6.17 -9.58
N ALA A 91 -1.45 -6.49 -10.57
CA ALA A 91 -2.57 -5.63 -10.97
C ALA A 91 -3.61 -5.47 -9.85
N GLU A 92 -3.82 -6.52 -9.04
CA GLU A 92 -4.64 -6.45 -7.84
C GLU A 92 -4.01 -5.54 -6.78
N LEU A 93 -2.72 -5.71 -6.46
CA LEU A 93 -2.01 -4.83 -5.52
C LEU A 93 -2.11 -3.36 -5.93
N ARG A 94 -1.82 -3.03 -7.19
CA ARG A 94 -1.94 -1.65 -7.69
C ARG A 94 -3.36 -1.11 -7.50
N ARG A 95 -4.37 -1.90 -7.85
CA ARG A 95 -5.77 -1.49 -7.71
C ARG A 95 -6.14 -1.25 -6.25
N VAL A 96 -5.70 -2.13 -5.35
CA VAL A 96 -5.93 -2.00 -3.91
C VAL A 96 -5.24 -0.76 -3.37
N PHE A 97 -3.97 -0.54 -3.73
CA PHE A 97 -3.22 0.66 -3.34
C PHE A 97 -3.95 1.94 -3.73
N MET A 98 -4.29 2.11 -5.03
CA MET A 98 -4.96 3.33 -5.51
C MET A 98 -6.30 3.56 -4.83
N LYS A 99 -7.10 2.50 -4.62
CA LYS A 99 -8.40 2.61 -3.95
C LYS A 99 -8.26 2.93 -2.45
N SER A 100 -7.31 2.30 -1.76
CA SER A 100 -7.04 2.59 -0.34
C SER A 100 -6.55 4.02 -0.16
N HIS A 101 -5.63 4.47 -1.01
CA HIS A 101 -5.11 5.83 -1.01
C HIS A 101 -6.24 6.84 -1.22
N GLN A 102 -7.03 6.70 -2.28
CA GLN A 102 -8.18 7.57 -2.54
C GLN A 102 -9.15 7.62 -1.35
N LEU A 103 -9.53 6.46 -0.80
CA LEU A 103 -10.46 6.41 0.33
C LEU A 103 -9.90 7.11 1.57
N VAL A 104 -8.61 6.94 1.86
CA VAL A 104 -7.97 7.60 3.00
C VAL A 104 -7.90 9.11 2.76
N THR A 105 -7.50 9.54 1.56
CA THR A 105 -7.48 10.97 1.18
C THR A 105 -8.87 11.60 1.32
N ASP A 106 -9.92 10.94 0.83
CA ASP A 106 -11.30 11.42 0.96
C ASP A 106 -11.77 11.50 2.42
N LEU A 107 -11.26 10.61 3.30
CA LEU A 107 -11.60 10.61 4.73
C LEU A 107 -10.86 11.69 5.53
N VAL A 108 -9.68 12.12 5.07
CA VAL A 108 -8.84 13.11 5.77
C VAL A 108 -9.08 14.53 5.26
N LEU A 109 -9.27 14.69 3.94
CA LEU A 109 -9.35 16.00 3.27
C LEU A 109 -10.75 16.33 2.72
N GLY A 110 -11.67 15.35 2.69
CA GLY A 110 -13.06 15.54 2.23
C GLY A 110 -14.01 15.93 3.36
#